data_AF-A0A660TRR8-F1
#
_entry.id   AF-A0A660TRR8-F1
#
_cell.length_a   1.000
_cell.length_b   1.000
_cell.length_c   1.000
_cell.angle_alpha   90.00
_cell.angle_beta   90.00
_cell.angle_gamma   90.00
#
_symmetry.space_group_name_H-M   'P 1'
#
loop_
_entity.id
_entity.type
_entity.pdbx_description
1 polymer ?
#
loop_
_entity_poly.entity_id
_entity_poly.type
_entity_poly.pdbx_seq_one_letter_code
_entity_poly.pdbx_strand_id
1 'polypeptide(L)'
;MEFKTIQDLEQYLRLLETKKHHPKDYVFGIELEGALVDTEGRPLDAKEVIPRLNDIHQNYEFSEEAGACQIEIKSYPRDFSTEALREKEEYLLDVINDIVDIAEKIHKKEAIFLLVGSNPHPEILSDKWITKNHRAKKIAQWRSQFPPIPIGDMVIKPQHIASAIQSIHVHINGKNPDDVIDKYNRLLYMSPELIALSANSPIVGGQLVDYAESRLLLYEIADGGRGGFPNITKYPKNIIDYAKYLFSQEKIMATTLSQIVKERHEDNRIQFEVPFRVENRV
;
A
#
# COMPACT_ATOMS: atom_id res chain seq x y z
N MET A 1 12.06 -11.69 12.51
CA MET A 1 11.59 -13.09 12.61
C MET A 1 10.69 -13.33 11.42
N GLU A 2 10.81 -14.46 10.74
CA GLU A 2 9.98 -14.78 9.57
C GLU A 2 9.09 -15.97 9.89
N PHE A 3 7.80 -15.87 9.59
CA PHE A 3 6.84 -16.95 9.77
C PHE A 3 6.56 -17.63 8.43
N LYS A 4 7.19 -18.78 8.18
CA LYS A 4 7.02 -19.55 6.93
C LYS A 4 5.86 -20.52 7.00
N THR A 5 5.52 -20.95 8.21
CA THR A 5 4.47 -21.91 8.52
C THR A 5 3.60 -21.44 9.68
N ILE A 6 2.43 -22.07 9.88
CA ILE A 6 1.59 -21.84 11.06
C ILE A 6 2.34 -22.23 12.34
N GLN A 7 3.15 -23.29 12.28
CA GLN A 7 3.92 -23.79 13.42
C GLN A 7 4.95 -22.76 13.90
N ASP A 8 5.57 -22.01 12.99
CA ASP A 8 6.51 -20.93 13.36
C ASP A 8 5.79 -19.85 14.19
N LEU A 9 4.58 -19.47 13.75
CA LEU A 9 3.75 -18.49 14.46
C LEU A 9 3.31 -19.03 15.83
N GLU A 10 2.80 -20.26 15.90
CA GLU A 10 2.42 -20.90 17.17
C GLU A 10 3.58 -20.97 18.16
N GLN A 11 4.80 -21.30 17.68
CA GLN A 11 5.98 -21.33 18.52
C GLN A 11 6.32 -19.94 19.07
N TYR A 12 6.22 -18.90 18.24
CA TYR A 12 6.43 -17.53 18.69
C TYR A 12 5.39 -17.06 19.71
N LEU A 13 4.11 -17.39 19.50
CA LEU A 13 3.03 -17.05 20.44
C LEU A 13 3.25 -17.71 21.81
N ARG A 14 3.67 -18.99 21.85
CA ARG A 14 4.05 -19.67 23.10
C ARG A 14 5.23 -18.98 23.79
N LEU A 15 6.21 -18.49 23.02
CA LEU A 15 7.34 -17.73 23.58
C LEU A 15 6.89 -16.38 24.18
N LEU A 16 5.94 -15.69 23.54
CA LEU A 16 5.39 -14.43 24.05
C LEU A 16 4.65 -14.62 25.39
N GLU A 17 3.92 -15.70 25.58
CA GLU A 17 3.26 -16.00 26.86
C GLU A 17 4.27 -16.11 28.02
N THR A 18 5.47 -16.63 27.74
CA THR A 18 6.55 -16.75 28.73
C THR A 18 7.32 -15.45 28.98
N LYS A 19 7.28 -14.50 28.03
CA LYS A 19 7.98 -13.21 28.10
C LYS A 19 6.97 -12.08 28.11
N LYS A 20 6.62 -11.58 29.31
CA LYS A 20 5.71 -10.43 29.51
C LYS A 20 6.30 -9.09 29.04
N HIS A 21 6.79 -9.01 27.81
CA HIS A 21 7.07 -7.73 27.16
C HIS A 21 5.97 -7.46 26.15
N HIS A 22 5.05 -6.58 26.52
CA HIS A 22 4.05 -6.04 25.61
C HIS A 22 4.70 -4.91 24.80
N PRO A 23 4.61 -4.93 23.46
CA PRO A 23 4.88 -3.76 22.64
C PRO A 23 4.06 -2.56 23.14
N LYS A 24 4.59 -1.35 22.93
CA LYS A 24 3.82 -0.13 23.18
C LYS A 24 2.57 -0.12 22.28
N ASP A 25 1.44 0.18 22.89
CA ASP A 25 0.17 0.37 22.20
C ASP A 25 0.15 1.73 21.47
N TYR A 26 -0.64 1.84 20.40
CA TYR A 26 -0.83 3.08 19.62
C TYR A 26 0.46 3.75 19.13
N VAL A 27 1.47 2.94 18.80
CA VAL A 27 2.54 3.41 17.92
C VAL A 27 2.02 3.37 16.49
N PHE A 28 2.13 4.50 15.79
CA PHE A 28 1.61 4.63 14.43
C PHE A 28 2.70 4.97 13.41
N GLY A 29 2.50 4.47 12.20
CA GLY A 29 3.25 4.81 11.00
C GLY A 29 2.30 5.15 9.86
N ILE A 30 2.76 5.99 8.95
CA ILE A 30 2.02 6.38 7.74
C ILE A 30 2.91 6.05 6.55
N GLU A 31 2.34 5.40 5.54
CA GLU A 31 2.91 5.30 4.20
C GLU A 31 2.03 6.14 3.26
N LEU A 32 2.65 6.96 2.41
CA LEU A 32 1.95 7.74 1.40
C LEU A 32 2.56 7.48 0.03
N GLU A 33 1.73 7.09 -0.92
CA GLU A 33 2.14 6.88 -2.31
C GLU A 33 1.70 8.08 -3.16
N GLY A 34 2.57 8.56 -4.02
CA GLY A 34 2.25 9.58 -5.02
C GLY A 34 2.95 9.31 -6.34
N ALA A 35 2.51 9.95 -7.42
CA ALA A 35 3.15 9.84 -8.72
C ALA A 35 3.86 11.14 -9.10
N LEU A 36 5.11 11.03 -9.57
CA LEU A 36 5.80 12.10 -10.24
C LEU A 36 5.26 12.27 -11.66
N VAL A 37 4.83 13.48 -11.97
CA VAL A 37 4.32 13.86 -13.30
C VAL A 37 4.87 15.23 -13.70
N ASP A 38 4.81 15.55 -14.98
CA ASP A 38 5.04 16.91 -15.45
C ASP A 38 3.75 17.76 -15.45
N THR A 39 3.84 19.01 -15.91
CA THR A 39 2.70 19.93 -15.98
C THR A 39 1.60 19.54 -16.96
N GLU A 40 1.84 18.57 -17.85
CA GLU A 40 0.83 17.96 -18.72
C GLU A 40 0.25 16.67 -18.10
N GLY A 41 0.69 16.30 -16.89
CA GLY A 41 0.34 15.06 -16.21
C GLY A 41 1.10 13.84 -16.72
N ARG A 42 2.06 13.98 -17.64
CA ARG A 42 2.81 12.83 -18.14
C ARG A 42 3.71 12.28 -17.03
N PRO A 43 3.79 10.96 -16.84
CA PRO A 43 4.60 10.42 -15.76
C PRO A 43 6.09 10.70 -15.95
N LEU A 44 6.79 10.90 -14.84
CA LEU A 44 8.25 11.08 -14.75
C LEU A 44 8.85 9.92 -13.96
N ASP A 45 10.01 9.41 -14.36
CA ASP A 45 10.65 8.26 -13.69
C ASP A 45 11.17 8.65 -12.29
N ALA A 46 10.77 7.90 -11.27
CA ALA A 46 11.12 8.14 -9.87
C ALA A 46 12.48 7.53 -9.45
N LYS A 47 13.05 6.65 -10.28
CA LYS A 47 14.21 5.83 -9.92
C LYS A 47 15.43 6.61 -9.47
N GLU A 48 15.70 7.76 -10.10
CA GLU A 48 16.85 8.61 -9.76
C GLU A 48 16.55 9.61 -8.63
N VAL A 49 15.27 9.88 -8.37
CA VAL A 49 14.80 10.78 -7.31
C VAL A 49 14.89 10.10 -5.95
N ILE A 50 14.44 8.84 -5.86
CA ILE A 50 14.34 8.08 -4.60
C ILE A 50 15.68 7.98 -3.83
N PRO A 51 16.83 7.64 -4.44
CA PRO A 51 18.09 7.60 -3.72
C PRO A 51 18.49 8.95 -3.12
N ARG A 52 18.22 10.06 -3.81
CA ARG A 52 18.52 11.42 -3.32
C ARG A 52 17.69 11.78 -2.10
N LEU A 53 16.41 11.38 -2.09
CA LEU A 53 15.52 11.59 -0.95
C LEU A 53 16.01 10.83 0.29
N ASN A 54 16.42 9.57 0.10
CA ASN A 54 16.98 8.75 1.18
C ASN A 54 18.34 9.29 1.70
N ASP A 55 19.10 10.04 0.89
CA ASP A 55 20.34 10.69 1.35
C ASP A 55 20.07 11.89 2.27
N ILE A 56 18.96 12.61 2.07
CA ILE A 56 18.66 13.87 2.78
C ILE A 56 17.74 13.68 4.00
N HIS A 57 16.78 12.76 3.92
CA HIS A 57 15.78 12.58 4.96
C HIS A 57 16.13 11.37 5.83
N GLN A 58 16.28 11.61 7.12
CA GLN A 58 16.61 10.57 8.10
C GLN A 58 15.40 10.04 8.85
N ASN A 59 14.22 10.66 8.70
CA ASN A 59 12.98 10.27 9.40
C ASN A 59 11.96 9.55 8.50
N TYR A 60 12.30 9.43 7.22
CA TYR A 60 11.48 8.82 6.19
C TYR A 60 12.34 7.85 5.39
N GLU A 61 11.70 6.80 4.88
CA GLU A 61 12.26 5.90 3.89
C GLU A 61 11.46 6.04 2.59
N PHE A 62 12.15 6.12 1.46
CA PHE A 62 11.54 6.27 0.15
C PHE A 62 11.79 5.02 -0.69
N SER A 63 10.74 4.51 -1.32
CA SER A 63 10.82 3.30 -2.16
C SER A 63 10.06 3.41 -3.47
N GLU A 64 10.45 2.55 -4.41
CA GLU A 64 9.70 2.33 -5.65
C GLU A 64 8.45 1.50 -5.37
N GLU A 65 7.37 1.82 -6.09
CA GLU A 65 6.15 1.00 -6.13
C GLU A 65 6.04 0.19 -7.43
N ALA A 66 4.85 -0.34 -7.74
CA ALA A 66 4.58 -1.07 -8.98
C ALA A 66 4.69 -0.18 -10.25
N GLY A 67 4.48 1.12 -10.11
CA GLY A 67 4.64 2.14 -11.13
C GLY A 67 6.00 2.83 -11.07
N ALA A 68 6.69 2.94 -12.20
CA ALA A 68 8.02 3.52 -12.27
C ALA A 68 8.05 5.04 -11.97
N CYS A 69 6.89 5.70 -12.00
CA CYS A 69 6.74 7.10 -11.60
C CYS A 69 6.29 7.28 -10.15
N GLN A 70 6.03 6.19 -9.43
CA GLN A 70 5.48 6.24 -8.08
C GLN A 70 6.60 6.29 -7.04
N ILE A 71 6.38 7.10 -6.00
CA ILE A 71 7.22 7.15 -4.80
C ILE A 71 6.34 6.84 -3.61
N GLU A 72 6.76 5.84 -2.83
CA GLU A 72 6.20 5.56 -1.51
C GLU A 72 7.06 6.27 -0.46
N ILE A 73 6.41 7.06 0.39
CA ILE A 73 6.99 7.79 1.51
C ILE A 73 6.60 7.03 2.78
N LYS A 74 7.54 6.36 3.43
CA LYS A 74 7.31 5.67 4.70
C LYS A 74 7.81 6.50 5.86
N SER A 75 6.91 6.87 6.77
CA SER A 75 7.29 7.54 8.01
C SER A 75 7.68 6.54 9.09
N TYR A 76 8.70 6.88 9.90
CA TYR A 76 9.06 6.01 11.02
C TYR A 76 7.98 5.97 12.12
N PRO A 77 7.85 4.82 12.82
CA PRO A 77 6.86 4.66 13.86
C PRO A 77 7.05 5.66 15.00
N ARG A 78 5.95 6.27 15.48
CA ARG A 78 5.96 7.17 16.64
C ARG A 78 4.80 6.86 17.58
N ASP A 79 4.99 7.15 18.86
CA ASP A 79 3.90 7.11 19.84
C ASP A 79 2.81 8.13 19.40
N PHE A 80 1.54 7.71 19.42
CA PHE A 80 0.44 8.58 19.02
C PHE A 80 0.27 9.77 19.97
N SER A 81 0.24 10.97 19.41
CA SER A 81 -0.27 12.18 20.04
C SER A 81 -0.78 13.16 18.97
N THR A 82 -1.58 14.14 19.37
CA THR A 82 -2.06 15.21 18.48
C THR A 82 -0.90 16.03 17.90
N GLU A 83 0.13 16.26 18.70
CA GLU A 83 1.35 16.96 18.31
C GLU A 83 2.15 16.12 17.31
N ALA A 84 2.28 14.81 17.55
CA ALA A 84 3.00 13.92 16.65
C ALA A 84 2.33 13.82 15.27
N LEU A 85 0.99 13.87 15.21
CA LEU A 85 0.26 13.94 13.94
C LEU A 85 0.53 15.25 13.21
N ARG A 86 0.41 16.38 13.92
CA ARG A 86 0.66 17.70 13.35
C ARG A 86 2.10 17.86 12.83
N GLU A 87 3.08 17.42 13.62
CA GLU A 87 4.49 17.42 13.20
C GLU A 87 4.68 16.59 11.92
N LYS A 88 4.08 15.39 11.84
CA LYS A 88 4.17 14.56 10.65
C LYS A 88 3.57 15.24 9.42
N GLU A 89 2.44 15.93 9.56
CA GLU A 89 1.83 16.69 8.48
C GLU A 89 2.74 17.84 8.01
N GLU A 90 3.27 18.64 8.95
CA GLU A 90 4.19 19.74 8.62
C GLU A 90 5.46 19.22 7.91
N TYR A 91 6.09 18.16 8.43
CA TYR A 91 7.26 17.54 7.80
C TYR A 91 6.96 16.88 6.45
N LEU A 92 5.74 16.37 6.25
CA LEU A 92 5.35 15.75 4.98
C LEU A 92 5.29 16.81 3.87
N LEU A 93 4.83 18.02 4.16
CA LEU A 93 4.83 19.11 3.18
C LEU A 93 6.24 19.47 2.73
N ASP A 94 7.21 19.52 3.66
CA ASP A 94 8.61 19.74 3.34
C ASP A 94 9.16 18.62 2.43
N VAL A 95 8.87 17.36 2.77
CA VAL A 95 9.25 16.20 1.95
C VAL A 95 8.65 16.28 0.54
N ILE A 96 7.38 16.68 0.40
CA ILE A 96 6.73 16.84 -0.90
C ILE A 96 7.42 17.92 -1.73
N ASN A 97 7.79 19.04 -1.12
CA ASN A 97 8.52 20.10 -1.81
C ASN A 97 9.90 19.61 -2.28
N ASP A 98 10.63 18.88 -1.43
CA ASP A 98 11.93 18.30 -1.78
C ASP A 98 11.83 17.27 -2.92
N ILE A 99 10.77 16.45 -2.93
CA ILE A 99 10.47 15.52 -4.04
C ILE A 99 10.37 16.28 -5.37
N VAL A 100 9.59 17.37 -5.39
CA VAL A 100 9.41 18.20 -6.59
C VAL A 100 10.74 18.84 -7.01
N ASP A 101 11.42 19.53 -6.09
CA ASP A 101 12.68 20.21 -6.35
C ASP A 101 13.77 19.28 -6.92
N ILE A 102 13.86 18.05 -6.39
CA ILE A 102 14.83 17.06 -6.86
C ILE A 102 14.41 16.53 -8.24
N ALA A 103 13.13 16.22 -8.42
CA ALA A 103 12.61 15.75 -9.70
C ALA A 103 12.84 16.78 -10.82
N GLU A 104 12.63 18.07 -10.56
CA GLU A 104 12.86 19.13 -11.53
C GLU A 104 14.33 19.23 -11.95
N LYS A 105 15.26 19.09 -11.00
CA LYS A 105 16.71 19.10 -11.26
C LYS A 105 17.14 17.91 -12.12
N ILE A 106 16.59 16.73 -11.86
CA ILE A 106 16.92 15.49 -12.57
C ILE A 106 16.33 15.50 -13.98
N HIS A 107 15.02 15.79 -14.09
CA HIS A 107 14.29 15.71 -15.35
C HIS A 107 14.41 16.97 -16.20
N LYS A 108 14.93 18.08 -15.64
CA LYS A 108 15.07 19.39 -16.30
C LYS A 108 13.75 19.90 -16.85
N LYS A 109 12.67 19.65 -16.12
CA LYS A 109 11.30 20.01 -16.43
C LYS A 109 10.54 20.25 -15.13
N GLU A 110 9.57 21.16 -15.15
CA GLU A 110 8.65 21.35 -14.03
C GLU A 110 7.96 20.03 -13.65
N ALA A 111 7.90 19.76 -12.36
CA ALA A 111 7.42 18.49 -11.81
C ALA A 111 6.29 18.73 -10.81
N ILE A 112 5.40 17.75 -10.70
CA ILE A 112 4.29 17.72 -9.75
C ILE A 112 4.34 16.36 -9.07
N PHE A 113 4.24 16.36 -7.74
CA PHE A 113 4.01 15.14 -6.97
C PHE A 113 2.50 14.98 -6.74
N LEU A 114 1.89 14.11 -7.52
CA LEU A 114 0.45 13.96 -7.59
C LEU A 114 -0.06 12.97 -6.52
N LEU A 115 -0.82 13.52 -5.57
CA LEU A 115 -1.47 12.79 -4.47
C LEU A 115 -2.96 12.56 -4.78
N VAL A 116 -3.22 11.68 -5.75
CA VAL A 116 -4.56 11.22 -6.12
C VAL A 116 -4.56 9.70 -6.18
N GLY A 117 -5.71 9.06 -5.93
CA GLY A 117 -5.78 7.59 -5.85
C GLY A 117 -5.53 6.88 -7.18
N SER A 118 -5.75 7.58 -8.31
CA SER A 118 -5.48 7.07 -9.65
C SER A 118 -4.81 8.10 -10.55
N ASN A 119 -3.71 7.72 -11.20
CA ASN A 119 -3.02 8.58 -12.14
C ASN A 119 -3.93 8.90 -13.35
N PRO A 120 -4.21 10.19 -13.61
CA PRO A 120 -5.17 10.60 -14.62
C PRO A 120 -4.60 10.61 -16.04
N HIS A 121 -3.32 10.32 -16.28
CA HIS A 121 -2.73 10.43 -17.62
C HIS A 121 -2.73 9.09 -18.36
N PRO A 122 -3.19 8.99 -19.63
CA PRO A 122 -3.32 7.72 -20.36
C PRO A 122 -2.00 6.95 -20.52
N GLU A 123 -0.86 7.64 -20.65
CA GLU A 123 0.44 6.98 -20.81
C GLU A 123 0.76 6.01 -19.67
N ILE A 124 0.24 6.24 -18.45
CA ILE A 124 0.51 5.40 -17.28
C ILE A 124 0.05 3.95 -17.49
N LEU A 125 -0.96 3.75 -18.35
CA LEU A 125 -1.53 2.45 -18.68
C LEU A 125 -0.72 1.73 -19.76
N SER A 126 0.59 1.57 -19.54
CA SER A 126 1.50 0.93 -20.49
C SER A 126 2.65 0.19 -19.80
N ASP A 127 3.23 -0.79 -20.51
CA ASP A 127 4.35 -1.60 -19.99
C ASP A 127 5.59 -0.76 -19.64
N LYS A 128 5.73 0.43 -20.25
CA LYS A 128 6.81 1.39 -19.99
C LYS A 128 6.87 1.79 -18.50
N TRP A 129 5.70 1.91 -17.87
CA TRP A 129 5.59 2.41 -16.51
C TRP A 129 5.48 1.30 -15.45
N ILE A 130 5.63 0.03 -15.83
CA ILE A 130 5.83 -1.04 -14.87
C ILE A 130 7.26 -0.94 -14.34
N THR A 131 7.42 -0.84 -13.02
CA THR A 131 8.73 -0.78 -12.39
C THR A 131 9.58 -2.00 -12.76
N LYS A 132 10.87 -1.79 -13.00
CA LYS A 132 11.77 -2.81 -13.56
C LYS A 132 12.20 -3.88 -12.55
N ASN A 133 11.84 -3.73 -11.27
CA ASN A 133 12.18 -4.67 -10.21
C ASN A 133 11.46 -6.03 -10.37
N HIS A 134 12.01 -7.07 -9.75
CA HIS A 134 11.53 -8.44 -9.93
C HIS A 134 10.07 -8.62 -9.48
N ARG A 135 9.68 -8.01 -8.35
CA ARG A 135 8.35 -8.14 -7.78
C ARG A 135 7.29 -7.53 -8.70
N ALA A 136 7.48 -6.28 -9.12
CA ALA A 136 6.54 -5.58 -10.01
C ALA A 136 6.32 -6.35 -11.32
N LYS A 137 7.42 -6.82 -11.96
CA LYS A 137 7.33 -7.64 -13.18
C LYS A 137 6.56 -8.95 -12.98
N LYS A 138 6.80 -9.65 -11.87
CA LYS A 138 6.12 -10.92 -11.57
C LYS A 138 4.63 -10.73 -11.30
N ILE A 139 4.25 -9.70 -10.54
CA ILE A 139 2.85 -9.36 -10.30
C ILE A 139 2.18 -8.96 -11.63
N ALA A 140 2.80 -8.10 -12.42
CA ALA A 140 2.29 -7.72 -13.74
C ALA A 140 2.10 -8.93 -14.68
N GLN A 141 3.07 -9.85 -14.72
CA GLN A 141 2.97 -11.08 -15.50
C GLN A 141 1.81 -11.95 -15.03
N TRP A 142 1.60 -12.08 -13.71
CA TRP A 142 0.47 -12.82 -13.17
C TRP A 142 -0.86 -12.18 -13.55
N ARG A 143 -0.99 -10.84 -13.41
CA ARG A 143 -2.19 -10.08 -13.80
C ARG A 143 -2.52 -10.18 -15.29
N SER A 144 -1.52 -10.30 -16.16
CA SER A 144 -1.75 -10.39 -17.61
C SER A 144 -2.55 -11.62 -18.06
N GLN A 145 -2.80 -12.57 -17.14
CA GLN A 145 -3.62 -13.75 -17.39
C GLN A 145 -5.12 -13.48 -17.23
N PHE A 146 -5.50 -12.36 -16.59
CA PHE A 146 -6.90 -11.99 -16.38
C PHE A 146 -7.48 -11.22 -17.58
N PRO A 147 -8.82 -11.25 -17.76
CA PRO A 147 -9.48 -10.51 -18.82
C PRO A 147 -9.22 -8.99 -18.73
N PRO A 148 -9.16 -8.27 -19.86
CA PRO A 148 -9.16 -6.81 -19.87
C PRO A 148 -10.35 -6.21 -19.13
N ILE A 149 -10.13 -5.06 -18.52
CA ILE A 149 -11.07 -4.40 -17.62
C ILE A 149 -11.79 -3.26 -18.37
N PRO A 150 -13.09 -3.39 -18.67
CA PRO A 150 -13.87 -2.27 -19.18
C PRO A 150 -14.18 -1.28 -18.05
N ILE A 151 -13.88 0.00 -18.26
CA ILE A 151 -14.27 1.08 -17.34
C ILE A 151 -14.51 2.36 -18.14
N GLY A 152 -15.66 3.01 -17.95
CA GLY A 152 -16.07 4.12 -18.82
C GLY A 152 -16.04 3.71 -20.30
N ASP A 153 -15.34 4.49 -21.13
CA ASP A 153 -15.18 4.26 -22.57
C ASP A 153 -13.83 3.60 -22.93
N MET A 154 -13.12 3.03 -21.95
CA MET A 154 -11.81 2.39 -22.16
C MET A 154 -11.77 0.94 -21.71
N VAL A 155 -10.77 0.24 -22.23
CA VAL A 155 -10.45 -1.14 -21.86
C VAL A 155 -8.99 -1.18 -21.43
N ILE A 156 -8.76 -1.45 -20.15
CA ILE A 156 -7.44 -1.43 -19.53
C ILE A 156 -6.92 -2.86 -19.41
N LYS A 157 -5.61 -3.07 -19.66
CA LYS A 157 -5.00 -4.37 -19.39
C LYS A 157 -4.69 -4.50 -17.88
N PRO A 158 -5.03 -5.62 -17.21
CA PRO A 158 -4.90 -5.74 -15.76
C PRO A 158 -3.48 -5.48 -15.23
N GLN A 159 -2.45 -5.87 -16.00
CA GLN A 159 -1.05 -5.68 -15.62
C GLN A 159 -0.62 -4.21 -15.47
N HIS A 160 -1.38 -3.27 -16.02
CA HIS A 160 -1.07 -1.83 -15.97
C HIS A 160 -1.67 -1.13 -14.75
N ILE A 161 -2.63 -1.75 -14.08
CA ILE A 161 -3.46 -1.09 -13.06
C ILE A 161 -2.66 -0.61 -11.86
N ALA A 162 -1.77 -1.43 -11.29
CA ALA A 162 -1.02 -0.99 -10.12
C ALA A 162 0.01 0.11 -10.40
N SER A 163 0.43 0.28 -11.66
CA SER A 163 1.29 1.41 -12.02
C SER A 163 0.53 2.74 -11.98
N ALA A 164 -0.80 2.69 -11.97
CA ALA A 164 -1.68 3.85 -12.03
C ALA A 164 -2.40 4.13 -10.71
N ILE A 165 -2.09 3.41 -9.64
CA ILE A 165 -2.83 3.46 -8.37
C ILE A 165 -1.92 3.84 -7.22
N GLN A 166 -2.37 4.78 -6.39
CA GLN A 166 -1.67 5.25 -5.21
C GLN A 166 -2.58 5.20 -3.97
N SER A 167 -2.01 5.01 -2.80
CA SER A 167 -2.75 4.91 -1.54
C SER A 167 -2.07 5.69 -0.41
N ILE A 168 -2.83 5.92 0.66
CA ILE A 168 -2.30 6.18 1.99
C ILE A 168 -2.51 4.93 2.86
N HIS A 169 -1.47 4.50 3.56
CA HIS A 169 -1.56 3.42 4.53
C HIS A 169 -1.34 3.95 5.94
N VAL A 170 -2.18 3.51 6.87
CA VAL A 170 -2.02 3.79 8.29
C VAL A 170 -1.73 2.49 9.02
N HIS A 171 -0.60 2.45 9.70
CA HIS A 171 -0.16 1.31 10.50
C HIS A 171 -0.35 1.61 11.98
N ILE A 172 -0.95 0.70 12.72
CA ILE A 172 -1.16 0.84 14.17
C ILE A 172 -0.70 -0.44 14.85
N ASN A 173 0.27 -0.31 15.76
CA ASN A 173 0.75 -1.44 16.54
C ASN A 173 -0.32 -1.97 17.50
N GLY A 174 -0.32 -3.29 17.71
CA GLY A 174 -1.06 -3.90 18.81
C GLY A 174 -0.15 -4.24 19.99
N LYS A 175 -0.71 -4.16 21.21
CA LYS A 175 0.02 -4.48 22.45
C LYS A 175 0.20 -5.98 22.68
N ASN A 176 -0.59 -6.81 21.98
CA ASN A 176 -0.51 -8.26 21.95
C ASN A 176 -1.35 -8.79 20.76
N PRO A 177 -1.26 -10.09 20.42
CA PRO A 177 -2.00 -10.66 19.30
C PRO A 177 -3.53 -10.52 19.37
N ASP A 178 -4.13 -10.58 20.56
CA ASP A 178 -5.58 -10.44 20.73
C ASP A 178 -6.04 -9.00 20.43
N ASP A 179 -5.25 -8.01 20.88
CA ASP A 179 -5.48 -6.59 20.61
C ASP A 179 -5.35 -6.26 19.12
N VAL A 180 -4.40 -6.89 18.41
CA VAL A 180 -4.29 -6.77 16.95
C VAL A 180 -5.54 -7.28 16.25
N ILE A 181 -6.10 -8.40 16.71
CA ILE A 181 -7.31 -8.98 16.12
C ILE A 181 -8.54 -8.13 16.39
N ASP A 182 -8.69 -7.60 17.61
CA ASP A 182 -9.78 -6.66 17.93
C ASP A 182 -9.70 -5.42 17.04
N LYS A 183 -8.51 -4.81 16.90
CA LYS A 183 -8.29 -3.67 16.00
C LYS A 183 -8.58 -4.00 14.55
N TYR A 184 -8.12 -5.14 14.05
CA TYR A 184 -8.36 -5.58 12.68
C TYR A 184 -9.86 -5.73 12.40
N ASN A 185 -10.59 -6.38 13.30
CA ASN A 185 -12.03 -6.59 13.14
C ASN A 185 -12.80 -5.27 13.16
N ARG A 186 -12.41 -4.31 14.03
CA ARG A 186 -13.00 -2.97 14.08
C ARG A 186 -12.69 -2.16 12.82
N LEU A 187 -11.45 -2.16 12.35
CA LEU A 187 -11.07 -1.49 11.10
C LEU A 187 -11.85 -2.07 9.92
N LEU A 188 -11.91 -3.40 9.83
CA LEU A 188 -12.64 -4.07 8.76
C LEU A 188 -14.13 -3.68 8.77
N TYR A 189 -14.75 -3.58 9.95
CA TYR A 189 -16.12 -3.10 10.10
C TYR A 189 -16.33 -1.66 9.60
N MET A 190 -15.34 -0.77 9.80
CA MET A 190 -15.42 0.65 9.44
C MET A 190 -14.94 0.96 8.00
N SER A 191 -14.43 -0.02 7.27
CA SER A 191 -13.80 0.20 5.95
C SER A 191 -14.70 0.93 4.95
N PRO A 192 -16.00 0.57 4.80
CA PRO A 192 -16.86 1.24 3.82
C PRO A 192 -16.96 2.75 4.06
N GLU A 193 -17.08 3.17 5.33
CA GLU A 193 -17.11 4.59 5.69
C GLU A 193 -15.78 5.29 5.42
N LEU A 194 -14.65 4.63 5.73
CA LEU A 194 -13.32 5.18 5.45
C LEU A 194 -13.10 5.36 3.96
N ILE A 195 -13.47 4.38 3.14
CA ILE A 195 -13.41 4.45 1.67
C ILE A 195 -14.27 5.60 1.15
N ALA A 196 -15.50 5.74 1.64
CA ALA A 196 -16.39 6.81 1.20
C ALA A 196 -15.86 8.21 1.55
N LEU A 197 -15.23 8.37 2.71
CA LEU A 197 -14.68 9.66 3.15
C LEU A 197 -13.37 10.04 2.46
N SER A 198 -12.61 9.05 1.99
CA SER A 198 -11.28 9.23 1.38
C SER A 198 -11.27 9.13 -0.14
N ALA A 199 -12.40 8.78 -0.76
CA ALA A 199 -12.56 8.59 -2.20
C ALA A 199 -11.94 9.74 -3.02
N ASN A 200 -10.92 9.41 -3.82
CA ASN A 200 -10.13 10.40 -4.56
C ASN A 200 -9.56 9.84 -5.87
N SER A 201 -10.34 9.00 -6.56
CA SER A 201 -9.91 8.39 -7.84
C SER A 201 -11.02 8.39 -8.91
N PRO A 202 -11.64 9.54 -9.25
CA PRO A 202 -12.68 9.59 -10.27
C PRO A 202 -12.16 9.62 -11.71
N ILE A 203 -10.85 9.80 -11.91
CA ILE A 203 -10.24 9.88 -13.24
C ILE A 203 -9.13 8.84 -13.35
N VAL A 204 -9.20 7.99 -14.38
CA VAL A 204 -8.21 6.95 -14.64
C VAL A 204 -7.76 7.11 -16.08
N GLY A 205 -6.45 7.17 -16.35
CA GLY A 205 -5.94 7.09 -17.72
C GLY A 205 -6.56 8.08 -18.73
N GLY A 206 -6.97 9.26 -18.26
CA GLY A 206 -7.50 10.36 -19.07
C GLY A 206 -9.03 10.42 -19.16
N GLN A 207 -9.76 9.49 -18.54
CA GLN A 207 -11.22 9.50 -18.57
C GLN A 207 -11.81 9.62 -17.17
N LEU A 208 -12.85 10.44 -17.06
CA LEU A 208 -13.75 10.44 -15.92
C LEU A 208 -14.54 9.13 -15.92
N VAL A 209 -14.60 8.46 -14.78
CA VAL A 209 -15.33 7.20 -14.60
C VAL A 209 -16.50 7.39 -13.65
N ASP A 210 -17.45 6.45 -13.64
CA ASP A 210 -18.68 6.54 -12.83
C ASP A 210 -18.47 6.28 -11.32
N TYR A 211 -17.22 6.28 -10.85
CA TYR A 211 -16.86 5.96 -9.47
C TYR A 211 -16.14 7.14 -8.82
N ALA A 212 -16.50 7.49 -7.58
CA ALA A 212 -15.72 8.42 -6.77
C ALA A 212 -14.38 7.80 -6.34
N GLU A 213 -14.40 6.48 -6.12
CA GLU A 213 -13.25 5.66 -5.76
C GLU A 213 -13.16 4.47 -6.73
N SER A 214 -12.37 4.63 -7.79
CA SER A 214 -12.14 3.57 -8.79
C SER A 214 -10.93 2.72 -8.48
N ARG A 215 -9.96 3.24 -7.71
CA ARG A 215 -8.68 2.58 -7.44
C ARG A 215 -8.90 1.22 -6.78
N LEU A 216 -9.68 1.14 -5.69
CA LEU A 216 -9.92 -0.14 -5.00
C LEU A 216 -10.59 -1.19 -5.89
N LEU A 217 -11.63 -0.78 -6.62
CA LEU A 217 -12.33 -1.62 -7.59
C LEU A 217 -11.38 -2.15 -8.66
N LEU A 218 -10.61 -1.27 -9.27
CA LEU A 218 -9.67 -1.63 -10.32
C LEU A 218 -8.60 -2.59 -9.82
N TYR A 219 -8.11 -2.39 -8.59
CA TYR A 219 -7.11 -3.28 -7.98
C TYR A 219 -7.68 -4.68 -7.75
N GLU A 220 -8.90 -4.78 -7.22
CA GLU A 220 -9.59 -6.07 -7.01
C GLU A 220 -9.78 -6.82 -8.34
N ILE A 221 -10.30 -6.14 -9.37
CA ILE A 221 -10.53 -6.76 -10.68
C ILE A 221 -9.20 -7.17 -11.32
N ALA A 222 -8.16 -6.33 -11.20
CA ALA A 222 -6.83 -6.63 -11.74
C ALA A 222 -6.18 -7.85 -11.08
N ASP A 223 -6.53 -8.15 -9.83
CA ASP A 223 -6.10 -9.35 -9.10
C ASP A 223 -7.07 -10.54 -9.29
N GLY A 224 -8.03 -10.43 -10.22
CA GLY A 224 -9.02 -11.46 -10.51
C GLY A 224 -9.99 -11.72 -9.35
N GLY A 225 -10.32 -10.69 -8.57
CA GLY A 225 -11.18 -10.77 -7.39
C GLY A 225 -10.48 -11.29 -6.13
N ARG A 226 -9.14 -11.31 -6.12
CA ARG A 226 -8.35 -11.80 -4.99
C ARG A 226 -7.77 -10.69 -4.10
N GLY A 227 -7.73 -9.44 -4.58
CA GLY A 227 -7.33 -8.25 -3.82
C GLY A 227 -8.52 -7.43 -3.31
N GLY A 228 -8.27 -6.24 -2.76
CA GLY A 228 -9.32 -5.34 -2.28
C GLY A 228 -9.88 -5.75 -0.92
N PHE A 229 -11.21 -5.78 -0.77
CA PHE A 229 -11.82 -6.10 0.52
C PHE A 229 -11.50 -7.55 0.94
N PRO A 230 -11.04 -7.82 2.17
CA PRO A 230 -10.71 -9.17 2.61
C PRO A 230 -11.89 -10.14 2.42
N ASN A 231 -11.67 -11.22 1.67
CA ASN A 231 -12.66 -12.27 1.42
C ASN A 231 -12.78 -13.24 2.61
N ILE A 232 -12.97 -12.69 3.81
CA ILE A 232 -13.28 -13.46 5.01
C ILE A 232 -14.79 -13.56 5.18
N THR A 233 -15.29 -14.77 5.41
CA THR A 233 -16.73 -14.99 5.65
C THR A 233 -17.14 -14.81 7.11
N LYS A 234 -16.14 -14.78 8.02
CA LYS A 234 -16.29 -14.57 9.45
C LYS A 234 -15.08 -13.82 9.98
N TYR A 235 -15.30 -12.91 10.93
CA TYR A 235 -14.20 -12.25 11.63
C TYR A 235 -13.29 -13.29 12.32
N PRO A 236 -11.96 -13.20 12.14
CA PRO A 236 -11.02 -14.06 12.85
C PRO A 236 -11.15 -13.85 14.35
N LYS A 237 -11.14 -14.96 15.11
CA LYS A 237 -11.22 -14.90 16.58
C LYS A 237 -9.86 -14.69 17.24
N ASN A 238 -8.80 -15.03 16.53
CA ASN A 238 -7.41 -14.94 16.99
C ASN A 238 -6.47 -14.86 15.78
N ILE A 239 -5.19 -14.58 16.04
CA ILE A 239 -4.19 -14.39 14.99
C ILE A 239 -3.91 -15.66 14.18
N ILE A 240 -4.10 -16.84 14.78
CA ILE A 240 -3.94 -18.13 14.09
C ILE A 240 -5.05 -18.33 13.05
N ASP A 241 -6.28 -17.92 13.35
CA ASP A 241 -7.39 -18.00 12.40
C ASP A 241 -7.12 -17.12 11.17
N TYR A 242 -6.61 -15.90 11.38
CA TYR A 242 -6.21 -15.01 10.27
C TYR A 242 -5.03 -15.59 9.48
N ALA A 243 -4.02 -16.15 10.16
CA ALA A 243 -2.89 -16.81 9.49
C ALA A 243 -3.34 -18.02 8.65
N LYS A 244 -4.28 -18.83 9.15
CA LYS A 244 -4.89 -19.94 8.39
C LYS A 244 -5.61 -19.44 7.15
N TYR A 245 -6.37 -18.35 7.28
CA TYR A 245 -7.00 -17.68 6.14
C TYR A 245 -5.96 -17.31 5.08
N LEU A 246 -4.86 -16.65 5.47
CA LEU A 246 -3.79 -16.27 4.54
C LEU A 246 -3.13 -17.48 3.87
N PHE A 247 -2.83 -18.54 4.62
CA PHE A 247 -2.21 -19.74 4.06
C PHE A 247 -3.13 -20.54 3.12
N SER A 248 -4.45 -20.35 3.22
CA SER A 248 -5.42 -20.98 2.31
C SER A 248 -5.48 -20.32 0.93
N GLN A 249 -4.83 -19.17 0.76
CA GLN A 249 -4.86 -18.41 -0.48
C GLN A 249 -3.80 -18.90 -1.48
N GLU A 250 -4.08 -18.66 -2.75
CA GLU A 250 -3.10 -18.82 -3.82
C GLU A 250 -1.93 -17.85 -3.62
N LYS A 251 -0.70 -18.35 -3.83
CA LYS A 251 0.54 -17.58 -3.66
C LYS A 251 1.16 -17.33 -5.03
N ILE A 252 1.68 -16.13 -5.25
CA ILE A 252 2.35 -15.78 -6.50
C ILE A 252 3.85 -16.05 -6.36
N MET A 253 4.48 -15.48 -5.34
CA MET A 253 5.89 -15.71 -5.00
C MET A 253 6.16 -15.75 -3.49
N ALA A 254 5.12 -15.62 -2.66
CA ALA A 254 5.27 -15.50 -1.22
C ALA A 254 5.70 -16.82 -0.57
N THR A 255 6.67 -16.69 0.34
CA THR A 255 7.21 -17.79 1.14
C THR A 255 7.01 -17.61 2.64
N THR A 256 6.62 -16.41 3.08
CA THR A 256 6.36 -16.05 4.48
C THR A 256 4.99 -15.40 4.65
N LEU A 257 4.43 -15.37 5.86
CA LEU A 257 3.16 -14.69 6.16
C LEU A 257 3.20 -13.20 5.76
N SER A 258 4.25 -12.45 6.10
CA SER A 258 4.41 -11.05 5.67
C SER A 258 4.39 -10.90 4.14
N GLN A 259 5.03 -11.82 3.41
CA GLN A 259 5.00 -11.79 1.95
C GLN A 259 3.61 -12.12 1.39
N ILE A 260 2.88 -13.06 2.00
CA ILE A 260 1.50 -13.40 1.61
C ILE A 260 0.63 -12.16 1.80
N VAL A 261 0.68 -11.50 2.96
CA VAL A 261 -0.04 -10.25 3.24
C VAL A 261 0.26 -9.17 2.20
N LYS A 262 1.54 -9.03 1.81
CA LYS A 262 1.94 -8.05 0.79
C LYS A 262 1.39 -8.39 -0.61
N GLU A 263 1.30 -9.67 -0.98
CA GLU A 263 0.76 -10.13 -2.28
C GLU A 263 -0.75 -10.03 -2.40
N ARG A 264 -1.45 -10.04 -1.28
CA ARG A 264 -2.91 -10.00 -1.24
C ARG A 264 -3.50 -8.65 -1.60
N HIS A 265 -2.75 -7.57 -1.38
CA HIS A 265 -3.22 -6.20 -1.60
C HIS A 265 -4.61 -5.92 -0.98
N GLU A 266 -4.87 -6.50 0.19
CA GLU A 266 -6.11 -6.29 0.93
C GLU A 266 -6.16 -4.88 1.54
N ASP A 267 -7.35 -4.26 1.54
CA ASP A 267 -7.56 -2.90 2.06
C ASP A 267 -7.34 -2.81 3.57
N ASN A 268 -7.60 -3.92 4.27
CA ASN A 268 -7.31 -4.07 5.68
C ASN A 268 -6.57 -5.37 5.91
N ARG A 269 -5.46 -5.30 6.64
CA ARG A 269 -4.62 -6.47 6.87
C ARG A 269 -3.91 -6.43 8.22
N ILE A 270 -3.55 -7.61 8.70
CA ILE A 270 -2.62 -7.75 9.82
C ILE A 270 -1.24 -8.00 9.24
N GLN A 271 -0.29 -7.15 9.62
CA GLN A 271 1.11 -7.31 9.28
C GLN A 271 1.82 -8.21 10.29
N PHE A 272 2.61 -9.14 9.76
CA PHE A 272 3.30 -10.18 10.54
C PHE A 272 4.77 -9.85 10.83
N GLU A 273 5.18 -8.59 10.67
CA GLU A 273 6.39 -8.10 11.33
C GLU A 273 6.16 -8.00 12.85
N VAL A 274 7.21 -8.14 13.65
CA VAL A 274 7.14 -7.98 15.10
C VAL A 274 7.60 -6.56 15.47
N PRO A 275 6.82 -5.77 16.23
CA PRO A 275 5.51 -6.11 16.78
C PRO A 275 4.40 -6.17 15.72
N PHE A 276 3.43 -7.07 15.93
CA PHE A 276 2.27 -7.20 15.05
C PHE A 276 1.48 -5.89 15.01
N ARG A 277 1.02 -5.52 13.82
CA ARG A 277 0.31 -4.27 13.56
C ARG A 277 -0.84 -4.50 12.60
N VAL A 278 -1.86 -3.66 12.72
CA VAL A 278 -2.92 -3.57 11.72
C VAL A 278 -2.56 -2.48 10.72
N GLU A 279 -2.98 -2.67 9.49
CA GLU A 279 -2.83 -1.69 8.43
C GLU A 279 -4.17 -1.52 7.72
N ASN A 280 -4.52 -0.27 7.47
CA ASN A 280 -5.61 0.11 6.59
C ASN A 280 -5.03 0.89 5.41
N ARG A 281 -5.54 0.61 4.20
CA ARG A 281 -5.15 1.23 2.94
C ARG A 281 -6.37 1.95 2.36
N VAL A 282 -6.27 3.27 2.21
CA VAL A 282 -7.32 4.12 1.63
C VAL A 282 -6.76 5.07 0.57
#